data_AF-A0A2J6MNS9-F1
#
_entry.id   AF-A0A2J6MNS9-F1
#
_cell.length_a   1.000
_cell.length_b   1.000
_cell.length_c   1.000
_cell.angle_alpha   90.00
_cell.angle_beta   90.00
_cell.angle_gamma   90.00
#
_symmetry.space_group_name_H-M   'P 1'
#
loop_
_entity.id
_entity.type
_entity.pdbx_description
1 polymer ?
#
loop_
_entity_poly.entity_id
_entity_poly.type
_entity_poly.pdbx_seq_one_letter_code
_entity_poly.pdbx_strand_id
1 'polypeptide(L)' 'MDRFFMPRHRAIALIVSIRQSMLEKIDERLPDDAQRTREAAAELERLMLDVRAGRLDSFELKSPSPMHVTVSTK' A
#
# COMPACT_ATOMS: atom_id res chain seq x y z
N MET A 1 -15.84 -2.18 4.64
CA MET A 1 -14.66 -2.33 3.77
C MET A 1 -15.02 -1.72 2.44
N ASP A 2 -14.33 -0.66 2.06
CA ASP A 2 -14.66 0.11 0.86
C ASP A 2 -14.08 -0.58 -0.38
N ARG A 3 -14.78 -0.46 -1.52
CA ARG A 3 -14.33 -1.04 -2.79
C ARG A 3 -14.00 0.09 -3.77
N PHE A 4 -12.78 0.08 -4.29
CA PHE A 4 -12.31 1.06 -5.26
C PHE A 4 -11.93 0.38 -6.57
N PHE A 5 -12.28 1.02 -7.69
CA PHE A 5 -11.87 0.62 -9.02
C PHE A 5 -11.04 1.75 -9.63
N MET A 6 -9.79 1.49 -10.01
CA MET A 6 -8.91 2.57 -10.49
C MET A 6 -7.87 2.06 -11.50
N PRO A 7 -7.37 2.94 -12.39
CA PRO A 7 -6.29 2.58 -13.29
C PRO A 7 -5.00 2.30 -12.51
N ARG A 8 -4.13 1.46 -13.09
CA ARG A 8 -2.87 0.99 -12.49
C ARG A 8 -2.00 2.11 -11.91
N HIS A 9 -1.84 3.22 -12.62
CA HIS A 9 -1.02 4.34 -12.15
C HIS A 9 -1.57 4.98 -10.87
N ARG A 10 -2.91 5.02 -10.70
CA ARG A 10 -3.53 5.50 -9.46
C ARG A 10 -3.41 4.50 -8.33
N ALA A 11 -3.51 3.20 -8.61
CA ALA A 11 -3.26 2.16 -7.61
C ALA A 11 -1.82 2.23 -7.08
N ILE A 12 -0.84 2.40 -7.97
CA ILE A 12 0.57 2.60 -7.60
C ILE A 12 0.74 3.87 -6.76
N ALA A 13 0.16 5.00 -7.18
CA ALA A 13 0.25 6.25 -6.44
C ALA A 13 -0.35 6.15 -5.03
N LEU A 14 -1.49 5.45 -4.88
CA LEU A 14 -2.10 5.16 -3.58
C LEU A 14 -1.14 4.36 -2.67
N ILE A 15 -0.55 3.29 -3.19
CA ILE A 15 0.39 2.44 -2.41
C ILE A 15 1.61 3.26 -1.97
N VAL A 16 2.18 4.07 -2.88
CA VAL A 16 3.32 4.95 -2.58
C VAL A 16 2.97 5.96 -1.49
N SER A 17 1.81 6.61 -1.60
CA SER A 17 1.35 7.59 -0.61
C SER A 17 1.20 6.96 0.78
N ILE A 18 0.57 5.78 0.87
CA ILE A 18 0.41 5.08 2.15
C ILE A 18 1.77 4.72 2.74
N ARG A 19 2.68 4.18 1.92
CA ARG A 19 4.05 3.83 2.36
C ARG A 19 4.80 5.05 2.89
N GLN A 20 4.72 6.19 2.20
CA GLN A 20 5.35 7.44 2.65
C GLN A 20 4.78 7.89 4.00
N SER A 21 3.45 7.96 4.14
CA SER A 21 2.82 8.36 5.39
C SER A 21 3.09 7.40 6.56
N MET A 22 3.37 6.12 6.28
CA MET A 22 3.80 5.17 7.30
C MET A 22 5.23 5.44 7.77
N LEU A 23 6.14 5.73 6.83
CA LEU A 23 7.55 6.00 7.13
C LEU A 23 7.76 7.37 7.78
N GLU A 24 6.99 8.39 7.41
CA GLU A 24 7.06 9.72 8.04
C GLU A 24 6.75 9.67 9.54
N LYS A 25 5.91 8.73 9.97
CA LYS A 25 5.48 8.57 11.37
C LYS A 25 6.37 7.60 12.15
N ILE A 26 7.52 7.20 11.61
CA ILE A 26 8.33 6.13 12.21
C ILE A 26 9.19 6.62 13.38
N ASP A 27 9.72 7.84 13.28
CA ASP A 27 10.65 8.41 14.27
C ASP A 27 9.93 8.75 15.60
N GLU A 28 8.61 8.84 15.58
CA GLU A 28 7.76 9.08 16.75
C GLU A 28 7.38 7.79 17.50
N ARG A 29 7.77 6.61 16.99
CA ARG A 29 7.33 5.30 17.52
C ARG A 29 8.37 4.65 18.43
N LEU A 30 7.88 3.82 19.34
CA LEU A 30 8.72 2.88 20.09
C LEU A 30 9.47 1.94 19.13
N PRO A 31 10.67 1.44 19.49
CA PRO A 31 11.51 0.66 18.58
C PRO A 31 10.80 -0.55 17.93
N ASP A 32 10.02 -1.30 18.71
CA ASP A 32 9.28 -2.47 18.21
C ASP A 32 8.17 -2.07 17.22
N ASP A 33 7.47 -0.97 17.50
CA ASP A 33 6.43 -0.44 16.61
C ASP A 33 7.04 0.17 15.35
N ALA A 34 8.20 0.82 15.46
CA ALA A 34 8.97 1.31 14.33
C ALA A 34 9.37 0.15 13.42
N GLN A 35 9.86 -0.96 13.98
CA GLN A 35 10.25 -2.15 13.22
C GLN A 35 9.06 -2.77 12.47
N ARG A 36 7.92 -2.98 13.13
CA ARG A 36 6.68 -3.45 12.47
C ARG A 36 6.24 -2.51 11.35
N THR A 37 6.43 -1.21 11.54
CA THR A 37 6.11 -0.19 10.53
C THR A 37 7.01 -0.30 9.30
N ARG A 38 8.31 -0.58 9.47
CA ARG A 38 9.25 -0.83 8.36
C ARG A 38 8.86 -2.08 7.58
N GLU A 39 8.51 -3.15 8.28
CA GLU A 39 8.10 -4.41 7.66
C GLU A 39 6.84 -4.22 6.83
N ALA A 40 5.82 -3.56 7.37
CA ALA A 40 4.61 -3.25 6.64
C ALA A 40 4.87 -2.31 5.43
N ALA A 41 5.79 -1.34 5.55
CA ALA A 41 6.20 -0.50 4.43
C ALA A 41 6.94 -1.28 3.33
N ALA A 42 7.71 -2.32 3.68
CA ALA A 42 8.36 -3.22 2.73
C ALA A 42 7.35 -4.11 2.00
N GLU A 43 6.30 -4.58 2.69
CA GLU A 43 5.21 -5.32 2.04
C GLU A 43 4.44 -4.46 1.04
N LEU A 44 4.20 -3.17 1.35
CA LEU A 44 3.62 -2.22 0.39
C LEU A 44 4.50 -2.02 -0.84
N GLU A 45 5.82 -2.02 -0.68
CA GLU A 45 6.76 -1.92 -1.80
C GLU A 45 6.69 -3.15 -2.70
N ARG A 46 6.61 -4.36 -2.14
CA ARG A 46 6.40 -5.60 -2.90
C ARG A 46 5.08 -5.55 -3.68
N LEU A 47 4.00 -5.17 -3.00
CA LEU A 47 2.67 -5.01 -3.61
C LEU A 47 2.69 -4.02 -4.79
N MET A 48 3.36 -2.88 -4.62
CA MET A 48 3.53 -1.89 -5.69
C MET A 48 4.23 -2.50 -6.91
N LEU A 49 5.31 -3.28 -6.70
CA LEU A 49 6.05 -3.92 -7.79
C LEU A 49 5.19 -4.96 -8.52
N ASP A 50 4.37 -5.72 -7.81
CA ASP A 50 3.44 -6.70 -8.41
C ASP A 50 2.35 -6.02 -9.24
N VAL A 51 1.73 -4.96 -8.72
CA VAL A 51 0.75 -4.16 -9.45
C VAL A 51 1.38 -3.51 -10.69
N ARG A 52 2.60 -2.97 -10.55
CA ARG A 52 3.35 -2.35 -11.66
C ARG A 52 3.68 -3.36 -12.75
N ALA A 53 4.08 -4.57 -12.38
CA ALA A 53 4.37 -5.65 -13.31
C ALA A 53 3.11 -6.27 -13.93
N GLY A 54 1.91 -5.88 -13.49
CA GLY A 54 0.65 -6.47 -13.94
C GLY A 54 0.43 -7.90 -13.43
N ARG A 55 1.18 -8.33 -12.40
CA ARG A 55 1.01 -9.64 -11.76
C ARG A 55 -0.19 -9.70 -10.83
N LEU A 56 -0.71 -8.53 -10.43
CA LEU A 56 -1.80 -8.39 -9.50
C LEU A 56 -2.83 -7.38 -10.03
N ASP A 57 -4.08 -7.82 -10.15
CA ASP A 57 -5.21 -7.02 -10.61
C ASP A 57 -6.15 -6.59 -9.48
N SER A 58 -5.97 -7.11 -8.27
CA SER A 58 -6.76 -6.78 -7.11
C SER A 58 -6.00 -7.04 -5.81
N PHE A 59 -6.22 -6.21 -4.81
CA PHE A 59 -5.55 -6.34 -3.51
C PHE A 59 -6.35 -5.68 -2.37
N GLU A 60 -5.98 -6.02 -1.15
CA GLU A 60 -6.55 -5.45 0.06
C GLU A 60 -5.49 -4.63 0.82
N LEU A 61 -5.88 -3.42 1.22
CA LEU A 61 -5.11 -2.60 2.15
C LEU A 61 -5.86 -2.56 3.47
N LYS A 62 -5.21 -2.99 4.56
CA LYS A 62 -5.81 -3.05 5.89
C LYS A 62 -5.69 -1.74 6.68
N SER A 63 -4.85 -0.82 6.22
CA SER A 63 -4.53 0.45 6.86
C SER A 63 -4.29 1.52 5.79
N PRO A 64 -4.67 2.79 6.01
CA PRO A 64 -5.29 3.35 7.21
C PRO A 64 -6.79 3.03 7.37
N SER A 65 -7.47 2.62 6.31
CA SER A 65 -8.84 2.10 6.33
C SER A 65 -8.91 0.82 5.49
N PRO A 66 -9.59 -0.25 5.94
CA PRO A 66 -9.77 -1.47 5.16
C PRO A 66 -10.44 -1.19 3.81
N MET A 67 -9.69 -1.37 2.73
CA MET A 67 -10.16 -1.16 1.36
C MET A 67 -9.74 -2.30 0.44
N HIS A 68 -10.63 -2.66 -0.47
CA HIS A 68 -10.38 -3.56 -1.59
C HIS A 68 -10.20 -2.72 -2.85
N VAL A 69 -9.06 -2.86 -3.52
CA VAL A 69 -8.75 -2.13 -4.74
C VAL A 69 -8.72 -3.11 -5.89
N THR A 70 -9.48 -2.83 -6.95
CA THR A 70 -9.38 -3.53 -8.23
C THR A 70 -8.72 -2.61 -9.26
N VAL A 71 -7.66 -3.12 -9.87
CA VAL A 71 -6.83 -2.44 -10.86
C VAL A 71 -7.41 -2.66 -12.25
N SER A 72 -7.82 -1.57 -12.89
CA SER A 72 -8.27 -1.61 -14.27
C SER A 72 -7.08 -1.73 -15.22
N THR A 73 -7.26 -2.54 -16.27
CA THR A 73 -6.34 -2.67 -17.41
C THR A 73 -6.41 -1.51 -18.41
N LYS A 74 -7.40 -0.62 -18.28
CA LYS A 74 -7.59 0.55 -19.16
C LYS A 74 -6.43 1.55 -19.07
#